data_AF-A0ABD4TAY2-F1
#
_entry.id   AF-A0ABD4TAY2-F1
#
_cell.length_a   1.000
_cell.length_b   1.000
_cell.length_c   1.000
_cell.angle_alpha   90.00
_cell.angle_beta   90.00
_cell.angle_gamma   90.00
#
_symmetry.space_group_name_H-M   'P 1'
#
loop_
_entity.id
_entity.type
_entity.pdbx_description
1 polymer ?
#
loop_
_entity_poly.entity_id
_entity_poly.type
_entity_poly.pdbx_seq_one_letter_code
_entity_poly.pdbx_strand_id
1 'polypeptide(L)'
;MVNDGGQLYTMEGVAAGIIMLLTAYIVISTTSIYTAGDTHIPDMQLEQLGSDVLAMMDTPDTNGSDSRLVVLVKGGVPSGNTLRTEFLDNCKMRAGDDDDDLRAQVYLTHRTFSGDVNTIQLSPSDPGFTGRENAVRVTRWVHLPEGGYLSAFGIDTSRPHAALVEVLLWRA
;
A
#
# COMPACT_ATOMS: atom_id res chain seq x y z
N MET A 1 52.54 -51.12 20.70
CA MET A 1 51.10 -51.17 20.32
C MET A 1 50.48 -49.91 20.90
N VAL A 2 50.38 -48.85 20.09
CA VAL A 2 49.86 -47.53 20.54
C VAL A 2 48.41 -47.42 20.05
N ASN A 3 47.59 -46.76 20.85
CA ASN A 3 46.14 -46.92 20.92
C ASN A 3 45.41 -46.02 19.90
N ASP A 4 45.16 -46.52 18.68
CA ASP A 4 44.53 -45.75 17.58
C ASP A 4 43.02 -45.48 17.80
N GLY A 5 42.37 -46.19 18.73
CA GLY A 5 40.93 -46.03 19.00
C GLY A 5 40.56 -44.76 19.77
N GLY A 6 41.48 -44.21 20.57
CA GLY A 6 41.24 -42.99 21.36
C GLY A 6 41.37 -41.69 20.56
N GLN A 7 42.16 -41.70 19.48
CA GLN A 7 42.34 -40.54 18.60
C GLN A 7 41.17 -40.36 17.63
N LEU A 8 40.50 -41.45 17.23
CA LEU A 8 39.33 -41.37 16.37
C LEU A 8 38.16 -40.64 17.06
N TYR A 9 37.92 -40.95 18.35
CA TYR A 9 36.85 -40.33 19.15
C TYR A 9 37.07 -38.83 19.44
N THR A 10 38.33 -38.39 19.48
CA THR A 10 38.66 -36.97 19.67
C THR A 10 38.57 -36.17 18.37
N MET A 11 38.96 -36.75 17.22
CA MET A 11 38.77 -36.11 15.92
C MET A 11 37.30 -35.99 15.52
N GLU A 12 36.47 -36.99 15.83
CA GLU A 12 35.04 -36.97 15.51
C GLU A 12 34.27 -35.92 16.33
N GLY A 13 34.59 -35.77 17.63
CA GLY A 13 33.99 -34.74 18.47
C GLY A 13 34.33 -33.31 18.00
N VAL A 14 35.57 -33.09 17.55
CA VAL A 14 35.98 -31.79 16.98
C VAL A 14 35.26 -31.53 15.66
N ALA A 15 35.15 -32.53 14.78
CA ALA A 15 34.44 -32.40 13.52
C ALA A 15 32.95 -32.09 13.74
N ALA A 16 32.29 -32.79 14.66
CA ALA A 16 30.89 -32.53 15.01
C ALA A 16 30.68 -31.13 15.59
N GLY A 17 31.58 -30.66 16.46
CA GLY A 17 31.54 -29.31 17.00
C GLY A 17 31.67 -28.23 15.91
N ILE A 18 32.58 -28.43 14.95
CA ILE A 18 32.76 -27.51 13.80
C ILE A 18 31.51 -27.51 12.92
N ILE A 19 30.93 -28.68 12.62
CA ILE A 19 29.72 -28.78 11.81
C ILE A 19 28.54 -28.10 12.50
N MET A 20 28.38 -28.26 13.82
CA MET A 20 27.32 -27.57 14.58
C MET A 20 27.50 -26.05 14.55
N LEU A 21 28.73 -25.55 14.72
CA LEU A 21 29.02 -24.11 14.62
C LEU A 21 28.78 -23.57 13.21
N LEU A 22 29.18 -24.31 12.19
CA LEU A 22 28.93 -23.95 10.79
C LEU A 22 27.42 -23.92 10.50
N THR A 23 26.66 -24.89 11.02
CA THR A 23 25.21 -24.93 10.86
C THR A 23 24.55 -23.75 11.55
N ALA A 24 24.95 -23.42 12.79
CA ALA A 24 24.47 -22.24 13.50
C ALA A 24 24.83 -20.94 12.76
N TYR A 25 26.06 -20.85 12.23
CA TYR A 25 26.50 -19.71 11.44
C TYR A 25 25.69 -19.56 10.15
N ILE A 26 25.44 -20.66 9.43
CA ILE A 26 24.59 -20.65 8.23
C ILE A 26 23.17 -20.24 8.59
N VAL A 27 22.57 -20.79 9.65
CA VAL A 27 21.21 -20.42 10.08
C VAL A 27 21.13 -18.92 10.39
N ILE A 28 22.05 -18.39 11.20
CA ILE A 28 22.09 -16.97 11.56
C ILE A 28 22.36 -16.08 10.35
N SER A 29 23.28 -16.49 9.47
CA SER A 29 23.67 -15.75 8.27
C SER A 29 22.63 -15.81 7.14
N THR A 30 21.75 -16.82 7.12
CA THR A 30 20.71 -16.99 6.09
C THR A 30 19.35 -16.47 6.56
N THR A 31 19.11 -16.36 7.87
CA THR A 31 18.09 -15.45 8.37
C THR A 31 18.54 -14.01 8.11
N SER A 32 18.25 -13.51 6.90
CA SER A 32 18.21 -12.07 6.66
C SER A 32 17.29 -11.47 7.71
N ILE A 33 17.87 -10.81 8.71
CA ILE A 33 17.11 -9.95 9.60
C ILE A 33 16.67 -8.79 8.72
N TYR A 34 15.47 -8.88 8.18
CA TYR A 34 14.76 -7.72 7.65
C TYR A 34 14.54 -6.79 8.85
N THR A 35 15.52 -5.92 9.11
CA THR A 35 15.34 -4.84 10.07
C THR A 35 14.33 -3.86 9.48
N ALA A 36 13.44 -3.31 10.30
CA ALA A 36 12.52 -2.24 9.89
C ALA A 36 13.24 -0.99 9.32
N GLY A 37 14.58 -0.93 9.44
CA GLY A 37 15.42 0.06 8.79
C GLY A 37 15.64 -0.16 7.29
N ASP A 38 15.39 -1.34 6.72
CA ASP A 38 15.61 -1.63 5.28
C ASP A 38 14.33 -1.62 4.42
N THR A 39 13.15 -1.55 5.04
CA THR A 39 11.87 -1.39 4.33
C THR A 39 11.57 0.07 3.95
N HIS A 40 12.33 1.04 4.50
CA HIS A 40 12.04 2.46 4.28
C HIS A 40 12.21 2.92 2.82
N ILE A 41 13.11 2.30 2.05
CA ILE A 41 13.34 2.66 0.64
C ILE A 41 12.16 2.23 -0.25
N PRO A 42 11.75 0.95 -0.26
CA PRO A 42 10.60 0.53 -1.06
C PRO A 42 9.29 1.20 -0.59
N ASP A 43 9.10 1.42 0.71
CA ASP A 43 7.92 2.11 1.23
C ASP A 43 7.89 3.58 0.78
N MET A 44 9.04 4.27 0.83
CA MET A 44 9.16 5.65 0.36
C MET A 44 8.93 5.76 -1.16
N GLN A 45 9.38 4.78 -1.94
CA GLN A 45 9.09 4.71 -3.38
C GLN A 45 7.60 4.51 -3.64
N LEU A 46 6.93 3.64 -2.87
CA LEU A 46 5.49 3.42 -2.97
C LEU A 46 4.70 4.69 -2.61
N GLU A 47 5.12 5.40 -1.57
CA GLU A 47 4.51 6.66 -1.13
C GLU A 47 4.64 7.73 -2.21
N GLN A 48 5.85 7.89 -2.76
CA GLN A 48 6.11 8.83 -3.84
C GLN A 48 5.28 8.50 -5.09
N LEU A 49 5.25 7.22 -5.49
CA LEU A 49 4.47 6.77 -6.64
C LEU A 49 2.98 7.04 -6.45
N GLY A 50 2.41 6.60 -5.33
CA GLY A 50 0.99 6.80 -5.07
C GLY A 50 0.61 8.28 -4.92
N SER A 51 1.49 9.09 -4.34
CA SER A 51 1.29 10.53 -4.20
C SER A 51 1.29 11.24 -5.55
N ASP A 52 2.23 10.88 -6.43
CA ASP A 52 2.30 11.43 -7.78
C ASP A 52 1.09 11.03 -8.63
N VAL A 53 0.67 9.77 -8.56
CA VAL A 53 -0.52 9.30 -9.29
C VAL A 53 -1.79 9.99 -8.80
N LEU A 54 -1.99 10.11 -7.47
CA LEU A 54 -3.12 10.89 -6.94
C LEU A 54 -3.04 12.35 -7.36
N ALA A 55 -1.83 12.91 -7.48
CA ALA A 55 -1.66 14.28 -7.94
C ALA A 55 -2.00 14.50 -9.40
N MET A 56 -1.59 13.56 -10.25
CA MET A 56 -1.92 13.55 -11.66
C MET A 56 -3.44 13.39 -11.85
N MET A 57 -4.08 12.45 -11.14
CA MET A 57 -5.54 12.25 -11.23
C MET A 57 -6.36 13.46 -10.76
N ASP A 58 -5.83 14.24 -9.82
CA ASP A 58 -6.46 15.47 -9.34
C ASP A 58 -6.15 16.71 -10.20
N THR A 59 -5.34 16.55 -11.25
CA THR A 59 -5.09 17.62 -12.22
C THR A 59 -6.13 17.54 -13.35
N PRO A 60 -6.87 18.62 -13.64
CA PRO A 60 -7.85 18.61 -14.73
C PRO A 60 -7.16 18.69 -16.10
N ASP A 61 -7.67 17.95 -17.08
CA ASP A 61 -7.14 17.94 -18.46
C ASP A 61 -7.37 19.27 -19.20
N THR A 62 -8.35 20.06 -18.76
CA THR A 62 -8.69 21.36 -19.35
C THR A 62 -8.97 22.39 -18.28
N ASN A 63 -8.58 23.64 -18.53
CA ASN A 63 -8.84 24.73 -17.60
C ASN A 63 -10.34 24.90 -17.35
N GLY A 64 -10.75 24.76 -16.08
CA GLY A 64 -12.13 24.93 -15.64
C GLY A 64 -12.99 23.65 -15.69
N SER A 65 -12.44 22.50 -16.06
CA SER A 65 -13.11 21.21 -15.89
C SER A 65 -12.81 20.59 -14.52
N ASP A 66 -13.68 19.68 -14.07
CA ASP A 66 -13.39 18.84 -12.91
C ASP A 66 -12.19 17.92 -13.21
N SER A 67 -11.39 17.62 -12.18
CA SER A 67 -10.34 16.61 -12.29
C SER A 67 -10.92 15.20 -12.38
N ARG A 68 -10.15 14.25 -12.93
CA ARG A 68 -10.58 12.86 -13.03
C ARG A 68 -10.94 12.29 -11.65
N LEU A 69 -10.16 12.66 -10.63
CA LEU A 69 -10.40 12.29 -9.25
C LEU A 69 -11.74 12.83 -8.71
N VAL A 70 -12.07 14.10 -8.96
CA VAL A 70 -13.37 14.70 -8.57
C VAL A 70 -14.53 13.94 -9.21
N VAL A 71 -14.43 13.62 -10.51
CA VAL A 71 -15.48 12.89 -11.24
C VAL A 71 -15.73 11.51 -10.64
N LEU A 72 -14.66 10.78 -10.31
CA LEU A 72 -14.75 9.43 -9.74
C LEU A 72 -15.29 9.45 -8.30
N VAL A 73 -14.87 10.43 -7.49
CA VAL A 73 -15.38 10.62 -6.12
C VAL A 73 -16.86 11.00 -6.14
N LYS A 74 -17.29 11.87 -7.06
CA LYS A 74 -18.71 12.20 -7.28
C LYS A 74 -19.56 10.96 -7.57
N GLY A 75 -19.02 10.04 -8.37
CA GLY A 75 -19.67 8.78 -8.72
C GLY A 75 -19.79 7.77 -7.57
N GLY A 76 -19.16 8.04 -6.41
CA GLY A 76 -19.29 7.27 -5.17
C GLY A 76 -18.84 5.82 -5.23
N VAL A 77 -19.38 4.96 -4.36
CA VAL A 77 -19.02 3.53 -4.22
C VAL A 77 -19.07 2.76 -5.55
N PRO A 78 -20.08 2.93 -6.43
CA PRO A 78 -20.07 2.27 -7.75
C PRO A 78 -18.85 2.66 -8.60
N SER A 79 -18.39 3.90 -8.47
CA SER A 79 -17.23 4.43 -9.20
C SER A 79 -15.92 4.27 -8.45
N GLY A 80 -15.94 3.88 -7.17
CA GLY A 80 -14.74 3.69 -6.37
C GLY A 80 -13.92 2.46 -6.79
N ASN A 81 -14.54 1.45 -7.41
CA ASN A 81 -13.79 0.39 -8.08
C ASN A 81 -13.05 0.90 -9.32
N THR A 82 -13.68 1.79 -10.09
CA THR A 82 -13.05 2.44 -11.25
C THR A 82 -11.88 3.32 -10.78
N LEU A 83 -12.06 4.07 -9.69
CA LEU A 83 -10.98 4.86 -9.09
C LEU A 83 -9.80 3.98 -8.69
N ARG A 84 -10.05 2.89 -7.97
CA ARG A 84 -9.00 1.92 -7.60
C ARG A 84 -8.28 1.36 -8.82
N THR A 85 -9.03 0.99 -9.86
CA THR A 85 -8.47 0.40 -11.08
C THR A 85 -7.62 1.41 -11.84
N GLU A 86 -8.14 2.62 -12.10
CA GLU A 86 -7.39 3.68 -12.77
C GLU A 86 -6.16 4.10 -11.97
N PHE A 87 -6.26 4.16 -10.64
CA PHE A 87 -5.11 4.44 -9.78
C PHE A 87 -4.02 3.37 -9.96
N LEU A 88 -4.38 2.09 -9.91
CA LEU A 88 -3.43 0.98 -10.12
C LEU A 88 -2.84 0.98 -11.53
N ASP A 89 -3.66 1.24 -12.56
CA ASP A 89 -3.20 1.31 -13.95
C ASP A 89 -2.18 2.44 -14.14
N ASN A 90 -2.42 3.60 -13.53
CA ASN A 90 -1.49 4.73 -13.56
C ASN A 90 -0.19 4.45 -12.77
N CYS A 91 -0.26 3.72 -11.65
CA CYS A 91 0.94 3.25 -10.95
C CYS A 91 1.78 2.31 -11.83
N LYS A 92 1.15 1.54 -12.73
CA LYS A 92 1.80 0.58 -13.62
C LYS A 92 2.25 1.18 -14.95
N MET A 93 1.84 2.41 -15.28
CA MET A 93 1.92 2.98 -16.63
C MET A 93 3.34 3.19 -17.21
N ARG A 94 4.42 2.84 -16.50
CA ARG A 94 5.78 2.93 -17.06
C ARG A 94 6.92 2.15 -16.37
N ALA A 95 6.67 0.99 -15.76
CA ALA A 95 7.70 0.30 -14.97
C ALA A 95 7.98 -1.17 -15.36
N GLY A 96 8.38 -1.46 -16.61
CA GLY A 96 8.84 -2.81 -16.98
C GLY A 96 7.74 -3.88 -16.87
N ASP A 97 8.12 -5.14 -16.60
CA ASP A 97 7.20 -6.30 -16.47
C ASP A 97 5.94 -5.96 -15.66
N ASP A 98 4.83 -6.64 -15.94
CA ASP A 98 3.56 -6.45 -15.24
C ASP A 98 3.78 -6.53 -13.71
N ASP A 99 3.75 -5.37 -13.02
CA ASP A 99 3.82 -5.27 -11.55
C ASP A 99 2.44 -5.75 -11.01
N ASP A 100 2.21 -7.06 -11.14
CA ASP A 100 0.93 -7.75 -10.88
C ASP A 100 0.55 -7.76 -9.41
N ASP A 101 1.53 -7.48 -8.53
CA ASP A 101 1.37 -7.58 -7.09
C ASP A 101 0.92 -6.28 -6.42
N LEU A 102 0.81 -5.16 -7.16
CA LEU A 102 0.28 -3.92 -6.58
C LEU A 102 -1.21 -4.01 -6.30
N ARG A 103 -1.58 -3.76 -5.04
CA ARG A 103 -2.98 -3.69 -4.58
C ARG A 103 -3.27 -2.37 -3.90
N ALA A 104 -4.53 -1.95 -3.98
CA ALA A 104 -4.98 -0.68 -3.41
C ALA A 104 -6.38 -0.78 -2.81
N GLN A 105 -6.67 0.04 -1.81
CA GLN A 105 -8.00 0.32 -1.29
C GLN A 105 -8.21 1.81 -1.11
N VAL A 106 -9.41 2.28 -1.42
CA VAL A 106 -9.74 3.70 -1.50
C VAL A 106 -10.78 4.04 -0.45
N TYR A 107 -10.51 5.09 0.31
CA TYR A 107 -11.36 5.65 1.32
C TYR A 107 -11.61 7.14 1.05
N LEU A 108 -12.74 7.62 1.52
CA LEU A 108 -13.12 9.03 1.47
C LEU A 108 -13.49 9.46 2.87
N THR A 109 -12.81 10.46 3.39
CA THR A 109 -13.19 11.14 4.62
C THR A 109 -13.82 12.49 4.28
N HIS A 110 -15.04 12.70 4.77
CA HIS A 110 -15.80 13.92 4.50
C HIS A 110 -16.55 14.40 5.74
N ARG A 111 -17.01 15.64 5.68
CA ARG A 111 -17.91 16.20 6.69
C ARG A 111 -19.37 15.98 6.28
N THR A 112 -20.17 15.42 7.18
CA THR A 112 -21.60 15.20 6.96
C THR A 112 -22.42 16.48 7.12
N PHE A 113 -23.69 16.44 6.70
CA PHE A 113 -24.64 17.53 6.93
C PHE A 113 -24.87 17.83 8.42
N SER A 114 -24.72 16.84 9.31
CA SER A 114 -24.80 17.01 10.77
C SER A 114 -23.57 17.73 11.34
N GLY A 115 -22.51 17.88 10.55
CA GLY A 115 -21.26 18.52 10.94
C GLY A 115 -20.20 17.54 11.46
N ASP A 116 -20.49 16.25 11.50
CA ASP A 116 -19.57 15.18 11.91
C ASP A 116 -18.59 14.83 10.80
N VAL A 117 -17.46 14.23 11.15
CA VAL A 117 -16.50 13.69 10.16
C VAL A 117 -16.71 12.19 10.05
N ASN A 118 -16.90 11.69 8.84
CA ASN A 118 -17.08 10.28 8.56
C ASN A 118 -16.09 9.80 7.49
N THR A 119 -15.67 8.54 7.60
CA THR A 119 -14.84 7.87 6.60
C THR A 119 -15.62 6.72 6.01
N ILE A 120 -15.74 6.72 4.68
CA ILE A 120 -16.39 5.67 3.92
C ILE A 120 -15.37 4.99 3.02
N GLN A 121 -15.57 3.71 2.79
CA GLN A 121 -14.79 2.98 1.81
C GLN A 121 -15.43 3.16 0.43
N LEU A 122 -14.67 3.62 -0.56
CA LEU A 122 -15.15 3.81 -1.93
C LEU A 122 -14.96 2.57 -2.80
N SER A 123 -13.84 1.85 -2.63
CA SER A 123 -13.58 0.61 -3.37
C SER A 123 -14.01 -0.62 -2.56
N PRO A 124 -14.39 -1.75 -3.18
CA PRO A 124 -14.58 -3.01 -2.45
C PRO A 124 -13.32 -3.38 -1.65
N SER A 125 -13.51 -4.08 -0.52
CA SER A 125 -12.38 -4.60 0.26
C SER A 125 -11.67 -5.67 -0.56
N ASP A 126 -10.33 -5.61 -0.60
CA ASP A 126 -9.54 -6.63 -1.26
C ASP A 126 -9.54 -7.89 -0.37
N PRO A 127 -9.87 -9.10 -0.89
CA PRO A 127 -9.90 -10.32 -0.09
C PRO A 127 -8.52 -10.72 0.44
N GLY A 128 -7.44 -10.20 -0.14
CA GLY A 128 -6.07 -10.38 0.33
C GLY A 128 -5.63 -9.37 1.38
N PHE A 129 -6.47 -8.40 1.76
CA PHE A 129 -6.13 -7.44 2.80
C PHE A 129 -6.42 -7.99 4.19
N THR A 130 -5.36 -8.31 4.94
CA THR A 130 -5.44 -8.84 6.30
C THR A 130 -5.10 -7.79 7.36
N GLY A 131 -4.66 -6.60 6.96
CA GLY A 131 -4.17 -5.53 7.82
C GLY A 131 -2.77 -5.77 8.36
N ARG A 132 -2.07 -6.80 7.86
CA ARG A 132 -0.68 -7.15 8.20
C ARG A 132 0.29 -6.82 7.09
N GLU A 133 -0.22 -6.36 5.96
CA GLU A 133 0.57 -5.93 4.82
C GLU A 133 1.31 -4.63 5.17
N ASN A 134 2.51 -4.44 4.62
CA ASN A 134 3.21 -3.16 4.69
C ASN A 134 2.54 -2.18 3.72
N ALA A 135 1.34 -1.73 4.09
CA ALA A 135 0.57 -0.77 3.32
C ALA A 135 1.01 0.65 3.61
N VAL A 136 1.28 1.38 2.54
CA VAL A 136 1.56 2.80 2.55
C VAL A 136 0.27 3.56 2.35
N ARG A 137 0.06 4.59 3.18
CA ARG A 137 -1.12 5.45 3.11
C ARG A 137 -0.79 6.73 2.39
N VAL A 138 -1.47 6.97 1.27
CA VAL A 138 -1.34 8.19 0.49
C VAL A 138 -2.66 8.96 0.57
N THR A 139 -2.59 10.27 0.81
CA THR A 139 -3.79 11.10 0.96
C THR A 139 -3.74 12.34 0.09
N ARG A 140 -4.91 12.79 -0.36
CA ARG A 140 -5.06 14.04 -1.11
C ARG A 140 -6.38 14.72 -0.80
N TRP A 141 -6.33 16.03 -0.57
CA TRP A 141 -7.53 16.86 -0.43
C TRP A 141 -8.12 17.15 -1.81
N VAL A 142 -9.42 16.95 -1.94
CA VAL A 142 -10.17 17.18 -3.17
C VAL A 142 -11.27 18.19 -2.90
N HIS A 143 -11.37 19.17 -3.80
CA HIS A 143 -12.44 20.16 -3.78
C HIS A 143 -13.64 19.63 -4.55
N LEU A 144 -14.74 19.45 -3.86
CA LEU A 144 -16.01 19.04 -4.41
C LEU A 144 -16.86 20.32 -4.62
N PRO A 145 -17.14 20.75 -5.88
CA PRO A 145 -17.98 21.93 -6.17
C PRO A 145 -19.43 21.81 -5.65
N GLU A 146 -20.36 22.69 -6.03
CA GLU A 146 -21.78 22.51 -5.69
C GLU A 146 -22.48 21.54 -6.67
N GLY A 147 -23.40 20.70 -6.18
CA GLY A 147 -24.24 19.85 -7.02
C GLY A 147 -23.57 18.57 -7.56
N GLY A 148 -24.21 17.42 -7.34
CA GLY A 148 -23.85 16.16 -8.02
C GLY A 148 -23.04 15.13 -7.21
N TYR A 149 -23.10 15.17 -5.87
CA TYR A 149 -22.58 14.09 -5.02
C TYR A 149 -23.72 13.16 -4.60
N LEU A 150 -23.41 11.88 -4.38
CA LEU A 150 -24.37 10.97 -3.79
C LEU A 150 -24.73 11.44 -2.37
N SER A 151 -25.97 11.90 -2.20
CA SER A 151 -26.59 12.16 -0.89
C SER A 151 -26.54 10.93 0.04
N ALA A 152 -26.32 9.75 -0.53
CA ALA A 152 -26.11 8.48 0.17
C ALA A 152 -24.97 8.54 1.22
N PHE A 153 -24.01 9.46 1.08
CA PHE A 153 -22.92 9.63 2.06
C PHE A 153 -23.20 10.70 3.12
N GLY A 154 -24.38 11.33 3.08
CA GLY A 154 -24.72 12.42 3.99
C GLY A 154 -23.88 13.69 3.77
N ILE A 155 -23.30 13.84 2.58
CA ILE A 155 -22.62 15.07 2.16
C ILE A 155 -23.69 16.09 1.78
N ASP A 156 -23.61 17.30 2.33
CA ASP A 156 -24.43 18.41 1.89
C ASP A 156 -24.03 18.81 0.47
N THR A 157 -24.98 18.91 -0.45
CA THR A 157 -24.69 19.17 -1.86
C THR A 157 -24.98 20.63 -2.27
N SER A 158 -25.50 21.43 -1.33
CA SER A 158 -25.92 22.83 -1.54
C SER A 158 -24.77 23.84 -1.51
N ARG A 159 -23.55 23.38 -1.22
CA ARG A 159 -22.35 24.20 -1.21
C ARG A 159 -21.13 23.36 -1.57
N PRO A 160 -20.01 24.00 -1.92
CA PRO A 160 -18.75 23.31 -2.10
C PRO A 160 -18.23 22.71 -0.78
N HIS A 161 -17.55 21.56 -0.88
CA HIS A 161 -16.97 20.84 0.24
C HIS A 161 -15.54 20.40 -0.05
N ALA A 162 -14.73 20.27 0.99
CA ALA A 162 -13.46 19.58 0.91
C ALA A 162 -13.65 18.15 1.43
N ALA A 163 -13.12 17.17 0.68
CA ALA A 163 -13.05 15.78 1.12
C ALA A 163 -11.61 15.29 1.02
N LEU A 164 -11.21 14.41 1.92
CA LEU A 164 -9.91 13.76 1.91
C LEU A 164 -10.06 12.40 1.23
N VAL A 165 -9.40 12.22 0.10
CA VAL A 165 -9.25 10.90 -0.52
C VAL A 165 -8.02 10.25 0.08
N GLU A 166 -8.19 9.02 0.54
CA GLU A 166 -7.12 8.20 1.10
C GLU A 166 -7.02 6.91 0.29
N VAL A 167 -5.80 6.56 -0.12
CA VAL A 167 -5.50 5.30 -0.79
C VAL A 167 -4.47 4.55 0.04
N LEU A 168 -4.85 3.35 0.48
CA LEU A 168 -3.92 2.37 1.03
C LEU A 168 -3.35 1.58 -0.13
N LEU A 169 -2.04 1.61 -0.32
CA LEU A 169 -1.31 0.94 -1.40
C LEU A 169 -0.29 -0.03 -0.81
N TRP A 170 -0.23 -1.25 -1.32
CA TRP A 170 0.75 -2.26 -0.88
C TRP A 170 1.13 -3.20 -2.02
N ARG A 171 2.23 -3.93 -1.82
CA ARG A 171 2.61 -5.08 -2.64
C ARG A 171 2.12 -6.36 -1.97
N ALA A 172 1.48 -7.24 -2.73
CA ALA A 172 0.96 -8.54 -2.28
C ALA A 172 1.97 -9.66 -2.46
#